data_AF-A0A8T3VWC4-F1
#
_entry.id   AF-A0A8T3VWC4-F1
#
_cell.length_a   1.000
_cell.length_b   1.000
_cell.length_c   1.000
_cell.angle_alpha   90.00
_cell.angle_beta   90.00
_cell.angle_gamma   90.00
#
_symmetry.space_group_name_H-M   'P 1'
#
loop_
_entity.id
_entity.type
_entity.pdbx_description
1 polymer ?
#
loop_
_entity_poly.entity_id
_entity_poly.type
_entity_poly.pdbx_seq_one_letter_code
_entity_poly.pdbx_strand_id
1 'polypeptide(L)'
;MSLFRLMRLLVSYFISMINVLYEDMDEDNAAVDDQYSGDESTFLINNPPVLYEFSTEYTKEKDTVDNRLQTVQDNSDNLIRFHYISDIHLDHKINAKFGGNATQEQLTEYVDDVVKSILQKDMDIILIAGDLAFNYSLNNLFYSRLRAHDSLVYVFVVLGNHELTGIGLDIPKDVDRRTFIIDSYREMLSRYHVTLLENDLYCFMRSKSSKLLNREAVISSSDDQLKSLFTECPFLIYGGTGYSGLDPFNNATTGLYAETLTDIEVDRSLSREFEAVYDRLRPFSGDVDIIVLTHMPERDWCSGTVQPGFRHVNGHTHTNQRIVTDDLISYHDNQIGYGERKISMKYFYLERYADYFRFYNDGLYNIDLEQYKNFYHCLDIWPTCNRTLNIIMLKKDGFYMFLNKGHKTLSLLDGGLLLGLNHKDIDYYYQHMTEYATKIICGFSKIQETLEQISKAVKSFGGDGTIHGCIVDIDYYNHLYYNIFDGSVIPYYATDIVNKIVYSDLPSLLYSRSPVLYSKMNKLQSSDDKSLMQFKPGSLIDPGTEYRGTDIYRVSKRAKSHQYLLEDRIIRSWDDKLITGPHNNSISIVHQEIVSIAKSNEASKPEIILD
;
A
#
# COMPACT_ATOMS: atom_id res chain seq x y z
N MET A 1 12.33 -12.37 -3.79
CA MET A 1 12.76 -10.95 -3.98
C MET A 1 12.19 -10.37 -5.28
N SER A 2 11.20 -9.46 -5.22
CA SER A 2 10.57 -8.91 -6.44
C SER A 2 11.54 -8.04 -7.24
N LEU A 3 11.41 -8.06 -8.57
CA LEU A 3 12.19 -7.23 -9.50
C LEU A 3 12.11 -5.73 -9.14
N PHE A 4 11.02 -5.33 -8.46
CA PHE A 4 10.78 -3.98 -7.95
C PHE A 4 11.66 -3.60 -6.74
N ARG A 5 11.97 -4.55 -5.84
CA ARG A 5 12.94 -4.34 -4.75
C ARG A 5 14.34 -4.14 -5.31
N LEU A 6 14.68 -4.86 -6.38
CA LEU A 6 15.94 -4.71 -7.10
C LEU A 6 16.00 -3.38 -7.87
N MET A 7 14.93 -2.99 -8.58
CA MET A 7 14.85 -1.69 -9.24
C MET A 7 14.86 -0.52 -8.26
N ARG A 8 14.21 -0.63 -7.09
CA ARG A 8 14.28 0.40 -6.03
C ARG A 8 15.69 0.52 -5.44
N LEU A 9 16.39 -0.59 -5.24
CA LEU A 9 17.79 -0.59 -4.83
C LEU A 9 18.69 0.03 -5.91
N LEU A 10 18.43 -0.25 -7.19
CA LEU A 10 19.18 0.33 -8.31
C LEU A 10 18.92 1.84 -8.43
N VAL A 11 17.67 2.31 -8.34
CA VAL A 11 17.34 3.75 -8.34
C VAL A 11 17.95 4.44 -7.13
N SER A 12 17.91 3.83 -5.94
CA SER A 12 18.57 4.33 -4.74
C SER A 12 20.10 4.40 -4.88
N TYR A 13 20.72 3.40 -5.52
CA TYR A 13 22.13 3.41 -5.86
C TYR A 13 22.46 4.55 -6.84
N PHE A 14 21.63 4.77 -7.86
CA PHE A 14 21.80 5.89 -8.81
C PHE A 14 21.60 7.26 -8.15
N ILE A 15 20.63 7.43 -7.25
CA ILE A 15 20.41 8.68 -6.50
C ILE A 15 21.59 8.94 -5.53
N SER A 16 22.06 7.90 -4.84
CA SER A 16 23.27 7.99 -4.01
C SER A 16 24.50 8.36 -4.84
N MET A 17 24.62 7.84 -6.07
CA MET A 17 25.71 8.19 -6.99
C MET A 17 25.60 9.64 -7.48
N ILE A 18 24.39 10.14 -7.74
CA ILE A 18 24.14 11.53 -8.15
C ILE A 18 24.47 12.49 -7.01
N ASN A 19 24.12 12.15 -5.76
CA ASN A 19 24.46 12.99 -4.60
C ASN A 19 25.98 13.03 -4.34
N VAL A 20 26.70 11.92 -4.52
CA VAL A 20 28.17 11.91 -4.44
C VAL A 20 28.80 12.71 -5.59
N LEU A 21 28.23 12.64 -6.80
CA LEU A 21 28.70 13.46 -7.93
C LEU A 21 28.36 14.95 -7.81
N TYR A 22 27.36 15.33 -7.00
CA TYR A 22 27.08 16.72 -6.66
C TYR A 22 28.01 17.25 -5.56
N GLU A 23 28.33 16.42 -4.56
CA GLU A 23 29.35 16.75 -3.54
C GLU A 23 30.75 16.93 -4.15
N ASP A 24 31.11 16.14 -5.18
CA ASP A 24 32.39 16.26 -5.90
C ASP A 24 32.42 17.44 -6.91
N MET A 25 31.28 18.07 -7.24
CA MET A 25 31.23 19.25 -8.14
C MET A 25 31.19 20.59 -7.40
N ASP A 26 30.99 20.59 -6.07
CA ASP A 26 31.01 21.81 -5.24
C ASP A 26 32.42 22.15 -4.69
N GLU A 27 33.43 21.29 -4.86
CA GLU A 27 34.82 21.62 -4.49
C GLU A 27 35.54 22.56 -5.49
N ASP A 28 35.01 22.74 -6.72
CA ASP A 28 35.68 23.51 -7.78
C ASP A 28 35.05 24.89 -8.09
N ASN A 29 34.03 25.34 -7.34
CA ASN A 29 33.44 26.69 -7.48
C ASN A 29 33.59 27.56 -6.20
N ALA A 30 34.61 27.30 -5.39
CA ALA A 30 35.01 28.17 -4.29
C ALA A 30 35.76 29.42 -4.79
N ALA A 31 35.09 30.31 -5.52
CA ALA A 31 35.49 31.70 -5.70
C ALA A 31 34.32 32.52 -6.26
N VAL A 32 34.01 33.65 -5.63
CA VAL A 32 32.93 34.62 -5.93
C VAL A 32 31.58 34.14 -5.35
N ASP A 33 31.06 34.63 -4.22
CA ASP A 33 30.97 36.01 -3.75
C ASP A 33 30.84 36.01 -2.21
N ASP A 34 31.91 36.40 -1.51
CA ASP A 34 31.97 36.48 -0.06
C ASP A 34 31.66 37.93 0.36
N GLN A 35 30.37 38.27 0.41
CA GLN A 35 29.88 39.50 1.04
C GLN A 35 28.54 39.25 1.75
N TYR A 36 28.56 38.43 2.80
CA TYR A 36 27.60 38.53 3.91
C TYR A 36 28.33 38.27 5.24
N SER A 37 29.25 39.17 5.59
CA SER A 37 29.66 39.35 6.98
C SER A 37 28.55 40.13 7.71
N GLY A 38 27.70 39.42 8.46
CA GLY A 38 26.64 40.02 9.27
C GLY A 38 26.15 39.07 10.35
N ASP A 39 26.75 39.20 11.54
CA ASP A 39 26.36 38.74 12.87
C ASP A 39 25.92 37.27 13.09
N GLU A 40 26.60 36.64 14.06
CA GLU A 40 26.07 35.56 14.91
C GLU A 40 24.76 36.02 15.57
N SER A 41 23.67 36.01 14.81
CA SER A 41 22.35 36.35 15.30
C SER A 41 21.65 35.07 15.74
N THR A 42 21.38 35.01 17.04
CA THR A 42 20.37 34.14 17.65
C THR A 42 19.14 34.04 16.74
N PHE A 43 18.73 32.82 16.39
CA PHE A 43 17.44 32.58 15.74
C PHE A 43 16.34 33.03 16.71
N LEU A 44 15.89 34.28 16.60
CA LEU A 44 14.77 34.78 17.38
C LEU A 44 13.53 34.07 16.87
N ILE A 45 13.10 33.03 17.60
CA ILE A 45 11.71 32.58 17.54
C ILE A 45 10.92 33.74 18.13
N ASN A 46 10.54 34.71 17.27
CA ASN A 46 9.62 35.76 17.67
C ASN A 46 8.39 35.07 18.30
N ASN A 47 7.91 35.65 19.40
CA ASN A 47 6.74 35.14 20.13
C ASN A 47 5.65 34.70 19.13
N PRO A 48 4.97 33.57 19.39
CA PRO A 48 3.88 33.12 18.53
C PRO A 48 2.93 34.29 18.28
N PRO A 49 2.45 34.49 17.04
CA PRO A 49 1.42 35.50 16.80
C PRO A 49 0.28 35.28 17.79
N VAL A 50 -0.28 36.36 18.31
CA VAL A 50 -1.50 36.30 19.14
C VAL A 50 -2.66 35.91 18.21
N LEU A 51 -2.74 34.63 17.89
CA LEU A 51 -3.91 34.01 17.30
C LEU A 51 -4.89 33.77 18.46
N TYR A 52 -6.18 33.99 18.20
CA TYR A 52 -7.22 33.71 19.19
C TYR A 52 -7.27 32.19 19.44
N GLU A 53 -6.49 31.72 20.42
CA GLU A 53 -6.53 30.36 20.92
C GLU A 53 -7.56 30.27 22.06
N PHE A 54 -8.49 29.32 21.98
CA PHE A 54 -9.43 29.02 23.05
C PHE A 54 -9.15 27.66 23.69
N SER A 55 -9.42 27.61 24.99
CA SER A 55 -9.23 26.46 25.87
C SER A 55 -9.91 25.21 25.34
N THR A 56 -9.12 24.20 24.98
CA THR A 56 -9.64 22.85 24.76
C THR A 56 -9.88 22.19 26.11
N GLU A 57 -11.15 22.03 26.48
CA GLU A 57 -11.50 21.03 27.49
C GLU A 57 -11.13 19.65 26.93
N TYR A 58 -10.25 18.95 27.65
CA TYR A 58 -9.77 17.62 27.30
C TYR A 58 -10.95 16.63 27.23
N THR A 59 -11.44 16.36 26.02
CA THR A 59 -12.36 15.24 25.79
C THR A 59 -11.60 13.93 25.74
N LYS A 60 -12.04 12.96 26.56
CA LYS A 60 -11.51 11.60 26.60
C LYS A 60 -11.63 10.93 25.21
N GLU A 61 -10.54 10.26 24.82
CA GLU A 61 -10.44 9.37 23.66
C GLU A 61 -11.65 8.43 23.63
N LYS A 62 -12.44 8.49 22.56
CA LYS A 62 -13.60 7.62 22.35
C LYS A 62 -13.32 6.73 21.14
N ASP A 63 -12.62 5.64 21.40
CA ASP A 63 -12.32 4.64 20.38
C ASP A 63 -13.58 3.87 20.00
N THR A 64 -13.97 3.95 18.73
CA THR A 64 -14.80 2.91 18.13
C THR A 64 -13.86 1.87 17.51
N VAL A 65 -13.99 0.60 17.96
CA VAL A 65 -13.13 -0.50 17.51
C VAL A 65 -13.41 -0.78 16.04
N ASP A 66 -12.39 -0.58 15.20
CA ASP A 66 -12.39 -0.92 13.78
C ASP A 66 -12.19 -2.43 13.58
N ASN A 67 -13.31 -3.16 13.48
CA ASN A 67 -13.31 -4.60 13.23
C ASN A 67 -13.18 -4.97 11.74
N ARG A 68 -13.09 -4.01 10.80
CA ARG A 68 -13.13 -4.33 9.36
C ARG A 68 -11.79 -4.77 8.81
N LEU A 69 -10.70 -4.49 9.53
CA LEU A 69 -9.34 -4.88 9.13
C LEU A 69 -8.49 -5.48 10.27
N GLN A 70 -9.02 -5.58 11.50
CA GLN A 70 -8.31 -6.27 12.59
C GLN A 70 -8.10 -7.77 12.33
N THR A 71 -8.84 -8.36 11.40
CA THR A 71 -8.66 -9.75 10.94
C THR A 71 -7.65 -9.93 9.81
N VAL A 72 -7.05 -8.87 9.27
CA VAL A 72 -6.07 -8.95 8.15
C VAL A 72 -4.65 -8.59 8.62
N GLN A 73 -4.30 -8.94 9.85
CA GLN A 73 -2.89 -8.97 10.26
C GLN A 73 -2.11 -10.12 9.59
N ASP A 74 -2.80 -11.06 8.95
CA ASP A 74 -2.19 -12.32 8.49
C ASP A 74 -1.75 -12.35 7.02
N ASN A 75 -1.95 -11.27 6.23
CA ASN A 75 -1.38 -11.18 4.89
C ASN A 75 -0.85 -9.77 4.53
N SER A 76 0.23 -9.36 5.21
CA SER A 76 0.84 -8.03 5.08
C SER A 76 1.24 -7.60 3.67
N ASP A 77 1.43 -8.57 2.76
CA ASP A 77 2.03 -8.30 1.45
C ASP A 77 1.02 -7.63 0.48
N ASN A 78 -0.29 -7.87 0.66
CA ASN A 78 -1.36 -7.34 -0.19
C ASN A 78 -1.96 -6.02 0.32
N LEU A 79 -1.44 -5.47 1.42
CA LEU A 79 -1.91 -4.22 2.01
C LEU A 79 -0.86 -3.12 1.88
N ILE A 80 -1.33 -1.88 1.77
CA ILE A 80 -0.53 -0.65 1.85
C ILE A 80 -0.82 0.02 3.19
N ARG A 81 0.23 0.38 3.93
CA ARG A 81 0.09 1.07 5.22
C ARG A 81 0.19 2.59 5.05
N PHE A 82 -0.89 3.28 5.38
CA PHE A 82 -0.99 4.74 5.41
C PHE A 82 -0.80 5.23 6.84
N HIS A 83 0.28 5.95 7.08
CA HIS A 83 0.54 6.60 8.36
C HIS A 83 0.06 8.04 8.30
N TYR A 84 -0.51 8.54 9.39
CA TYR A 84 -1.03 9.90 9.43
C TYR A 84 -0.73 10.61 10.75
N ILE A 85 -0.58 11.93 10.67
CA ILE A 85 -0.35 12.84 11.79
C ILE A 85 -0.75 14.27 11.40
N SER A 86 -1.10 15.10 12.38
CA SER A 86 -1.35 16.54 12.19
C SER A 86 -1.07 17.33 13.46
N ASP A 87 -1.10 18.65 13.35
CA ASP A 87 -1.09 19.58 14.48
C ASP A 87 0.12 19.34 15.40
N ILE A 88 1.31 19.15 14.81
CA ILE A 88 2.54 18.92 15.57
C ILE A 88 2.98 20.22 16.27
N HIS A 89 2.74 21.38 15.68
CA HIS A 89 3.06 22.69 16.27
C HIS A 89 4.51 22.77 16.80
N LEU A 90 5.49 22.42 15.96
CA LEU A 90 6.91 22.31 16.36
C LEU A 90 7.42 23.59 17.03
N ASP A 91 7.06 24.77 16.50
CA ASP A 91 7.49 26.06 17.06
C ASP A 91 7.10 26.20 18.53
N HIS A 92 5.86 25.83 18.88
CA HIS A 92 5.36 25.90 20.25
C HIS A 92 6.10 24.93 21.16
N LYS A 93 6.38 23.71 20.69
CA LYS A 93 7.10 22.70 21.48
C LYS A 93 8.56 23.06 21.70
N ILE A 94 9.21 23.61 20.67
CA ILE A 94 10.58 24.14 20.75
C ILE A 94 10.62 25.31 21.71
N ASN A 95 9.68 26.26 21.60
CA ASN A 95 9.62 27.39 22.50
C ASN A 95 9.37 26.95 23.96
N ALA A 96 8.46 26.00 24.19
CA ALA A 96 8.22 25.44 25.52
C ALA A 96 9.47 24.75 26.10
N LYS A 97 10.28 24.08 25.26
CA LYS A 97 11.50 23.37 25.68
C LYS A 97 12.70 24.31 25.92
N PHE A 98 12.88 25.31 25.07
CA PHE A 98 14.11 26.13 25.03
C PHE A 98 13.89 27.61 25.36
N GLY A 99 12.66 28.04 25.64
CA GLY A 99 12.32 29.41 26.04
C GLY A 99 12.71 30.48 25.01
N GLY A 100 12.65 30.15 23.72
CA GLY A 100 12.98 31.06 22.61
C GLY A 100 14.47 31.26 22.33
N ASN A 101 15.37 30.57 23.07
CA ASN A 101 16.83 30.72 22.96
C ASN A 101 17.53 29.46 22.42
N ALA A 102 16.85 28.67 21.58
CA ALA A 102 17.44 27.46 21.03
C ALA A 102 18.59 27.80 20.06
N THR A 103 19.74 27.13 20.20
CA THR A 103 20.79 27.20 19.18
C THR A 103 20.38 26.44 17.92
N GLN A 104 21.02 26.72 16.79
CA GLN A 104 20.76 26.01 15.53
C GLN A 104 20.97 24.49 15.65
N GLU A 105 21.99 24.08 16.41
CA GLU A 105 22.24 22.66 16.72
C GLU A 105 21.10 22.06 17.53
N GLN A 106 20.65 22.72 18.61
CA GLN A 106 19.54 22.24 19.43
C GLN A 106 18.23 22.13 18.65
N LEU A 107 17.96 23.09 17.76
CA LEU A 107 16.81 23.05 16.85
C LEU A 107 16.89 21.83 15.93
N THR A 108 18.05 21.64 15.30
CA THR A 108 18.29 20.53 14.38
C THR A 108 18.14 19.19 15.08
N GLU A 109 18.77 19.01 16.25
CA GLU A 109 18.67 17.80 17.07
C GLU A 109 17.22 17.52 17.50
N TYR A 110 16.50 18.55 17.95
CA TYR A 110 15.11 18.38 18.35
C TYR A 110 14.23 17.93 17.19
N VAL A 111 14.35 18.58 16.03
CA VAL A 111 13.61 18.19 14.83
C VAL A 111 14.00 16.79 14.38
N ASP A 112 15.28 16.42 14.47
CA ASP A 112 15.78 15.09 14.15
C ASP A 112 15.15 14.00 15.04
N ASP A 113 15.05 14.27 16.35
CA ASP A 113 14.41 13.38 17.30
C ASP A 113 12.91 13.23 17.02
N VAL A 114 12.22 14.32 16.66
CA VAL A 114 10.83 14.25 16.23
C VAL A 114 10.68 13.39 14.98
N VAL A 115 11.52 13.58 13.96
CA VAL A 115 11.51 12.76 12.74
C VAL A 115 11.77 11.27 13.06
N LYS A 116 12.76 10.96 13.89
CA LYS A 116 13.02 9.58 14.33
C LYS A 116 11.85 8.97 15.10
N SER A 117 11.10 9.78 15.85
CA SER A 117 9.95 9.31 16.63
C SER A 117 8.74 8.93 15.76
N ILE A 118 8.60 9.57 14.60
CA ILE A 118 7.49 9.31 13.67
C ILE A 118 7.82 8.24 12.64
N LEU A 119 9.10 8.05 12.29
CA LEU A 119 9.54 7.02 11.37
C LEU A 119 9.51 5.64 12.03
N GLN A 120 8.84 4.70 11.36
CA GLN A 120 8.69 3.31 11.77
C GLN A 120 9.27 2.39 10.70
N LYS A 121 9.51 1.12 11.03
CA LYS A 121 9.89 0.14 10.01
C LYS A 121 8.70 -0.12 9.08
N ASP A 122 8.99 -0.31 7.79
CA ASP A 122 8.02 -0.72 6.77
C ASP A 122 6.87 0.29 6.59
N MET A 123 7.21 1.57 6.41
CA MET A 123 6.26 2.60 6.01
C MET A 123 6.12 2.69 4.49
N ASP A 124 4.89 2.58 3.98
CA ASP A 124 4.63 2.80 2.55
C ASP A 124 4.33 4.28 2.26
N ILE A 125 3.41 4.88 3.01
CA ILE A 125 2.87 6.23 2.78
C ILE A 125 2.71 6.99 4.10
N ILE A 126 3.01 8.29 4.07
CA ILE A 126 2.81 9.27 5.15
C ILE A 126 1.85 10.36 4.66
N LEU A 127 0.87 10.70 5.51
CA LEU A 127 -0.08 11.79 5.35
C LEU A 127 0.14 12.80 6.49
N ILE A 128 0.42 14.07 6.17
CA ILE A 128 0.54 15.16 7.14
C ILE A 128 -0.60 16.14 6.91
N ALA A 129 -1.54 16.19 7.84
CA ALA A 129 -2.78 16.99 7.75
C ALA A 129 -2.63 18.43 8.30
N GLY A 130 -1.53 19.10 7.92
CA GLY A 130 -1.26 20.50 8.26
C GLY A 130 -0.86 20.75 9.72
N ASP A 131 -0.58 22.02 10.00
CA ASP A 131 -0.13 22.55 11.29
C ASP A 131 1.09 21.81 11.85
N LEU A 132 2.08 21.56 10.99
CA LEU A 132 3.39 21.05 11.40
C LEU A 132 4.14 22.12 12.20
N ALA A 133 4.19 23.34 11.65
CA ALA A 133 4.87 24.51 12.19
C ALA A 133 4.30 25.77 11.52
N PHE A 134 4.24 26.90 12.23
CA PHE A 134 3.86 28.18 11.62
C PHE A 134 5.02 28.85 10.88
N ASN A 135 6.27 28.53 11.23
CA ASN A 135 7.44 29.11 10.60
C ASN A 135 7.90 28.31 9.36
N TYR A 136 8.06 29.00 8.22
CA TYR A 136 8.48 28.39 6.97
C TYR A 136 9.86 27.69 7.05
N SER A 137 10.85 28.31 7.70
CA SER A 137 12.20 27.73 7.83
C SER A 137 12.20 26.48 8.70
N LEU A 138 11.34 26.41 9.72
CA LEU A 138 11.20 25.22 10.57
C LEU A 138 10.52 24.07 9.82
N ASN A 139 9.51 24.37 9.00
CA ASN A 139 8.94 23.39 8.07
C ASN A 139 10.02 22.84 7.12
N ASN A 140 10.81 23.71 6.50
CA ASN A 140 11.92 23.32 5.61
C ASN A 140 12.91 22.38 6.33
N LEU A 141 13.31 22.74 7.55
CA LEU A 141 14.19 21.91 8.38
C LEU A 141 13.57 20.53 8.63
N PHE A 142 12.31 20.45 9.04
CA PHE A 142 11.63 19.17 9.26
C PHE A 142 11.62 18.27 8.04
N TYR A 143 11.21 18.78 6.87
CA TYR A 143 11.16 17.96 5.65
C TYR A 143 12.55 17.54 5.16
N SER A 144 13.56 18.39 5.35
CA SER A 144 14.96 18.04 5.06
C SER A 144 15.44 16.86 5.94
N ARG A 145 15.11 16.88 7.25
CA ARG A 145 15.47 15.80 8.18
C ARG A 145 14.66 14.53 7.89
N LEU A 146 13.37 14.66 7.58
CA LEU A 146 12.53 13.53 7.18
C LEU A 146 13.14 12.77 5.99
N ARG A 147 13.57 13.50 4.96
CA ARG A 147 14.21 12.87 3.79
C ARG A 147 15.60 12.33 4.04
N ALA A 148 16.36 12.91 4.96
CA ALA A 148 17.66 12.37 5.36
C ALA A 148 17.54 11.00 6.03
N HIS A 149 16.45 10.74 6.75
CA HIS A 149 16.22 9.44 7.42
C HIS A 149 15.47 8.42 6.55
N ASP A 150 14.57 8.86 5.65
CA ASP A 150 13.86 7.95 4.75
C ASP A 150 13.59 8.58 3.36
N SER A 151 14.32 8.08 2.36
CA SER A 151 14.21 8.51 0.97
C SER A 151 13.18 7.74 0.13
N LEU A 152 12.54 6.70 0.69
CA LEU A 152 11.73 5.75 -0.06
C LEU A 152 10.23 5.88 0.21
N VAL A 153 9.84 6.49 1.34
CA VAL A 153 8.43 6.68 1.70
C VAL A 153 7.76 7.78 0.86
N TYR A 154 6.52 7.55 0.42
CA TYR A 154 5.72 8.61 -0.20
C TYR A 154 5.14 9.51 0.88
N VAL A 155 5.25 10.83 0.71
CA VAL A 155 4.78 11.81 1.68
C VAL A 155 3.81 12.77 1.00
N PHE A 156 2.61 12.86 1.54
CA PHE A 156 1.55 13.78 1.12
C PHE A 156 1.25 14.76 2.24
N VAL A 157 1.16 16.03 1.90
CA VAL A 157 1.00 17.13 2.85
C VAL A 157 -0.14 18.02 2.36
N VAL A 158 -0.91 18.55 3.30
CA VAL A 158 -1.77 19.73 3.11
C VAL A 158 -1.32 20.80 4.10
N LEU A 159 -1.55 22.08 3.76
CA LEU A 159 -1.26 23.18 4.69
C LEU A 159 -2.40 23.32 5.69
N GLY A 160 -2.06 23.65 6.93
CA GLY A 160 -2.99 24.13 7.92
C GLY A 160 -3.06 25.65 7.98
N ASN A 161 -3.91 26.17 8.87
CA ASN A 161 -4.07 27.61 8.97
C ASN A 161 -2.80 28.31 9.50
N HIS A 162 -1.95 27.59 10.26
CA HIS A 162 -0.69 28.13 10.75
C HIS A 162 0.37 28.29 9.66
N GLU A 163 0.51 27.33 8.74
CA GLU A 163 1.39 27.50 7.57
C GLU A 163 0.92 28.65 6.67
N LEU A 164 -0.41 28.82 6.51
CA LEU A 164 -1.01 29.86 5.67
C LEU A 164 -0.82 31.29 6.21
N THR A 165 -0.29 31.47 7.43
CA THR A 165 0.11 32.80 7.93
C THR A 165 1.28 33.40 7.14
N GLY A 166 2.12 32.54 6.54
CA GLY A 166 3.30 32.94 5.76
C GLY A 166 4.46 33.45 6.61
N ILE A 167 4.49 33.12 7.90
CA ILE A 167 5.58 33.54 8.79
C ILE A 167 6.91 32.92 8.35
N GLY A 168 7.93 33.77 8.22
CA GLY A 168 9.26 33.36 7.73
C GLY A 168 9.42 33.45 6.21
N LEU A 169 8.41 33.89 5.48
CA LEU A 169 8.50 34.24 4.06
C LEU A 169 8.59 35.77 3.88
N ASP A 170 9.43 36.20 2.94
CA ASP A 170 9.44 37.58 2.46
C ASP A 170 8.43 37.71 1.31
N ILE A 171 7.20 38.10 1.65
CA ILE A 171 6.09 38.13 0.71
C ILE A 171 5.99 39.52 0.07
N PRO A 172 6.11 39.63 -1.27
CA PRO A 172 5.95 40.91 -1.96
C PRO A 172 4.56 41.52 -1.72
N LYS A 173 4.47 42.85 -1.71
CA LYS A 173 3.20 43.56 -1.40
C LYS A 173 2.16 43.48 -2.51
N ASP A 174 2.57 43.18 -3.72
CA ASP A 174 1.78 43.23 -4.96
C ASP A 174 1.34 41.86 -5.47
N VAL A 175 1.63 40.78 -4.73
CA VAL A 175 1.18 39.43 -5.06
C VAL A 175 0.03 38.99 -4.16
N ASP A 176 -0.78 38.05 -4.65
CA ASP A 176 -1.75 37.37 -3.81
C ASP A 176 -1.01 36.55 -2.75
N ARG A 177 -1.14 36.96 -1.48
CA ARG A 177 -0.38 36.39 -0.35
C ARG A 177 -0.60 34.88 -0.24
N ARG A 178 -1.83 34.42 -0.38
CA ARG A 178 -2.20 33.00 -0.28
C ARG A 178 -1.49 32.17 -1.35
N THR A 179 -1.61 32.59 -2.61
CA THR A 179 -0.98 31.92 -3.75
C THR A 179 0.54 31.89 -3.58
N PHE A 180 1.16 33.01 -3.20
CA PHE A 180 2.60 33.06 -2.96
C PHE A 180 3.06 32.07 -1.87
N ILE A 181 2.33 31.98 -0.76
CA ILE A 181 2.64 31.03 0.32
C ILE A 181 2.54 29.59 -0.19
N ILE A 182 1.41 29.23 -0.83
CA ILE A 182 1.19 27.87 -1.36
C ILE A 182 2.30 27.50 -2.35
N ASP A 183 2.65 28.40 -3.28
CA ASP A 183 3.69 28.16 -4.27
C ASP A 183 5.07 28.03 -3.62
N SER A 184 5.37 28.83 -2.59
CA SER A 184 6.62 28.72 -1.83
C SER A 184 6.75 27.36 -1.14
N TYR A 185 5.68 26.89 -0.48
CA TYR A 185 5.66 25.55 0.12
C TYR A 185 5.74 24.45 -0.94
N ARG A 186 5.06 24.59 -2.08
CA ARG A 186 5.11 23.64 -3.19
C ARG A 186 6.53 23.50 -3.75
N GLU A 187 7.22 24.62 -3.95
CA GLU A 187 8.63 24.63 -4.38
C GLU A 187 9.51 23.95 -3.33
N MET A 188 9.41 24.37 -2.06
CA MET A 188 10.18 23.81 -0.95
C MET A 188 10.05 22.29 -0.84
N LEU A 189 8.82 21.79 -0.85
CA LEU A 189 8.49 20.37 -0.68
C LEU A 189 8.93 19.54 -1.89
N SER A 190 8.90 20.11 -3.10
CA SER A 190 9.33 19.40 -4.31
C SER A 190 10.83 19.03 -4.28
N ARG A 191 11.69 19.86 -3.69
CA ARG A 191 13.11 19.57 -3.44
C ARG A 191 13.31 18.30 -2.59
N TYR A 192 12.33 18.00 -1.74
CA TYR A 192 12.31 16.84 -0.87
C TYR A 192 11.44 15.70 -1.41
N HIS A 193 10.97 15.75 -2.66
CA HIS A 193 10.06 14.72 -3.20
C HIS A 193 8.83 14.50 -2.29
N VAL A 194 8.33 15.57 -1.70
CA VAL A 194 7.09 15.59 -0.89
C VAL A 194 6.00 16.24 -1.73
N THR A 195 4.82 15.63 -1.77
CA THR A 195 3.70 16.13 -2.59
C THR A 195 2.79 17.00 -1.74
N LEU A 196 2.76 18.30 -2.02
CA LEU A 196 1.73 19.20 -1.50
C LEU A 196 0.44 19.00 -2.31
N LEU A 197 -0.68 18.81 -1.62
CA LEU A 197 -2.01 18.79 -2.20
C LEU A 197 -2.75 20.06 -1.80
N GLU A 198 -3.23 20.83 -2.77
CA GLU A 198 -4.09 21.99 -2.52
C GLU A 198 -5.17 22.04 -3.61
N ASN A 199 -6.34 21.47 -3.30
CA ASN A 199 -7.39 21.16 -4.27
C ASN A 199 -6.91 20.23 -5.40
N ASP A 200 -5.98 19.34 -5.07
CA ASP A 200 -5.36 18.41 -6.01
C ASP A 200 -5.78 16.96 -5.72
N LEU A 201 -5.98 16.18 -6.77
CA LEU A 201 -6.25 14.76 -6.75
C LEU A 201 -5.02 13.99 -7.23
N TYR A 202 -4.41 13.23 -6.35
CA TYR A 202 -3.33 12.30 -6.66
C TYR A 202 -3.88 10.93 -7.03
N CYS A 203 -3.58 10.51 -8.27
CA CYS A 203 -3.93 9.21 -8.83
C CYS A 203 -2.70 8.30 -8.77
N PHE A 204 -2.65 7.40 -7.78
CA PHE A 204 -1.54 6.47 -7.63
C PHE A 204 -1.64 5.38 -8.70
N MET A 205 -0.57 5.16 -9.47
CA MET A 205 -0.50 4.07 -10.45
C MET A 205 0.81 3.31 -10.24
N ARG A 206 0.74 1.98 -10.15
CA ARG A 206 1.93 1.15 -9.91
C ARG A 206 2.64 0.76 -11.20
N SER A 207 1.87 0.41 -12.23
CA SER A 207 2.36 -0.01 -13.55
C SER A 207 2.92 1.14 -14.40
N LYS A 208 2.63 2.39 -14.02
CA LYS A 208 2.89 3.62 -14.78
C LYS A 208 3.26 4.75 -13.81
N SER A 209 3.69 5.89 -14.35
CA SER A 209 3.89 7.10 -13.55
C SER A 209 2.55 7.58 -12.97
N SER A 210 2.49 7.78 -11.65
CA SER A 210 1.37 8.45 -10.98
C SER A 210 1.04 9.80 -11.60
N LYS A 211 -0.21 10.26 -11.43
CA LYS A 211 -0.69 11.52 -12.01
C LYS A 211 -1.28 12.42 -10.92
N LEU A 212 -0.90 13.70 -10.95
CA LEU A 212 -1.53 14.74 -10.13
C LEU A 212 -2.50 15.54 -11.03
N LEU A 213 -3.75 15.64 -10.60
CA LEU A 213 -4.77 16.46 -11.26
C LEU A 213 -5.13 17.63 -10.36
N ASN A 214 -5.08 18.85 -10.89
CA ASN A 214 -5.65 19.99 -10.20
C ASN A 214 -7.17 20.02 -10.31
N ARG A 215 -7.80 20.93 -9.58
CA ARG A 215 -9.24 21.17 -9.60
C ARG A 215 -9.83 21.24 -11.01
N GLU A 216 -9.30 22.10 -11.87
CA GLU A 216 -9.83 22.31 -13.22
C GLU A 216 -9.79 21.01 -14.04
N ALA A 217 -8.71 20.23 -13.92
CA ALA A 217 -8.58 18.96 -14.61
C ALA A 217 -9.60 17.92 -14.11
N VAL A 218 -9.88 17.87 -12.81
CA VAL A 218 -10.90 16.95 -12.26
C VAL A 218 -12.31 17.37 -12.69
N ILE A 219 -12.64 18.66 -12.55
CA ILE A 219 -13.98 19.20 -12.87
C ILE A 219 -14.29 19.10 -14.36
N SER A 220 -13.31 19.38 -15.23
CA SER A 220 -13.50 19.34 -16.68
C SER A 220 -13.48 17.93 -17.28
N SER A 221 -13.01 16.93 -16.53
CA SER A 221 -12.98 15.54 -17.01
C SER A 221 -14.38 14.92 -17.00
N SER A 222 -14.73 14.25 -18.09
CA SER A 222 -15.93 13.40 -18.18
C SER A 222 -15.81 12.15 -17.29
N ASP A 223 -16.95 11.52 -16.98
CA ASP A 223 -16.97 10.29 -16.19
C ASP A 223 -16.13 9.18 -16.83
N ASP A 224 -16.19 9.01 -18.15
CA ASP A 224 -15.44 7.97 -18.85
C ASP A 224 -13.92 8.22 -18.79
N GLN A 225 -13.49 9.49 -18.86
CA GLN A 225 -12.08 9.85 -18.70
C GLN A 225 -11.57 9.55 -17.29
N LEU A 226 -12.37 9.88 -16.26
CA LEU A 226 -12.02 9.58 -14.87
C LEU A 226 -12.02 8.07 -14.60
N LYS A 227 -13.02 7.33 -15.06
CA LYS A 227 -13.07 5.85 -14.96
C LYS A 227 -11.86 5.21 -15.60
N SER A 228 -11.49 5.65 -16.80
CA SER A 228 -10.31 5.14 -17.49
C SER A 228 -9.02 5.38 -16.71
N LEU A 229 -8.92 6.52 -16.01
CA LEU A 229 -7.75 6.82 -15.17
C LEU A 229 -7.76 5.99 -13.87
N PHE A 230 -8.89 5.95 -13.17
CA PHE A 230 -9.03 5.32 -11.85
C PHE A 230 -8.98 3.79 -11.90
N THR A 231 -9.24 3.21 -13.08
CA THR A 231 -9.15 1.78 -13.34
C THR A 231 -7.80 1.18 -12.90
N GLU A 232 -6.71 1.91 -13.10
CA GLU A 232 -5.35 1.48 -12.72
C GLU A 232 -4.93 1.95 -11.31
N CYS A 233 -5.81 2.67 -10.60
CA CYS A 233 -5.52 3.21 -9.29
C CYS A 233 -6.06 2.30 -8.18
N PRO A 234 -5.21 1.73 -7.31
CA PRO A 234 -5.70 1.02 -6.13
C PRO A 234 -6.41 2.00 -5.17
N PHE A 235 -5.91 3.24 -5.08
CA PHE A 235 -6.50 4.30 -4.28
C PHE A 235 -6.22 5.68 -4.91
N LEU A 236 -6.96 6.67 -4.44
CA LEU A 236 -6.79 8.10 -4.75
C LEU A 236 -6.57 8.88 -3.46
N ILE A 237 -5.81 9.99 -3.54
CA ILE A 237 -5.68 10.94 -2.43
C ILE A 237 -6.10 12.32 -2.94
N TYR A 238 -7.24 12.79 -2.48
CA TYR A 238 -7.70 14.15 -2.70
C TYR A 238 -7.32 14.99 -1.48
N GLY A 239 -6.71 16.16 -1.67
CA GLY A 239 -6.34 16.97 -0.52
C GLY A 239 -6.20 18.46 -0.77
N GLY A 240 -6.25 19.19 0.34
CA GLY A 240 -6.11 20.64 0.44
C GLY A 240 -6.51 21.15 1.82
N THR A 241 -6.39 22.45 2.04
CA THR A 241 -6.70 23.05 3.35
C THR A 241 -8.14 22.78 3.81
N GLY A 242 -9.09 22.70 2.86
CA GLY A 242 -10.54 22.58 3.12
C GLY A 242 -11.20 23.93 3.43
N TYR A 243 -10.47 24.86 4.04
CA TYR A 243 -10.95 26.18 4.47
C TYR A 243 -12.14 26.09 5.44
N SER A 244 -12.64 27.21 5.96
CA SER A 244 -13.64 27.20 7.05
C SER A 244 -14.85 28.10 6.80
N GLY A 245 -15.21 28.29 5.53
CA GLY A 245 -16.32 29.14 5.13
C GLY A 245 -17.69 28.74 5.68
N LEU A 246 -17.85 27.51 6.18
CA LEU A 246 -19.07 27.03 6.85
C LEU A 246 -19.00 27.05 8.38
N ASP A 247 -17.82 27.26 9.00
CA ASP A 247 -17.72 27.39 10.45
C ASP A 247 -18.24 28.79 10.89
N PRO A 248 -19.32 28.88 11.69
CA PRO A 248 -19.86 30.16 12.13
C PRO A 248 -19.02 30.84 13.23
N PHE A 249 -18.06 30.13 13.83
CA PHE A 249 -17.29 30.57 14.99
C PHE A 249 -15.81 30.77 14.70
N ASN A 250 -15.17 29.92 13.88
CA ASN A 250 -13.74 30.02 13.57
C ASN A 250 -13.53 30.08 12.05
N ASN A 251 -13.44 31.29 11.51
CA ASN A 251 -13.33 31.51 10.06
C ASN A 251 -12.42 32.70 9.76
N ALA A 252 -12.32 33.08 8.48
CA ALA A 252 -11.53 34.21 8.04
C ALA A 252 -11.72 35.50 8.87
N THR A 253 -12.93 35.77 9.38
CA THR A 253 -13.20 37.01 10.13
C THR A 253 -12.70 36.99 11.57
N THR A 254 -12.32 35.82 12.10
CA THR A 254 -11.77 35.68 13.45
C THR A 254 -10.24 35.75 13.50
N GLY A 255 -9.61 35.95 12.33
CA GLY A 255 -8.16 35.98 12.21
C GLY A 255 -7.52 34.59 12.11
N LEU A 256 -8.31 33.55 11.83
CA LEU A 256 -7.85 32.16 11.70
C LEU A 256 -6.67 32.00 10.73
N TYR A 257 -6.70 32.74 9.62
CA TYR A 257 -5.66 32.76 8.59
C TYR A 257 -4.79 34.02 8.63
N ALA A 258 -4.75 34.71 9.77
CA ALA A 258 -4.09 36.01 9.94
C ALA A 258 -4.50 37.02 8.84
N GLU A 259 -3.53 37.69 8.22
CA GLU A 259 -3.75 38.65 7.13
C GLU A 259 -3.91 38.00 5.74
N THR A 260 -3.68 36.70 5.63
CA THR A 260 -3.76 35.96 4.35
C THR A 260 -5.18 35.83 3.84
N LEU A 261 -6.15 35.64 4.75
CA LEU A 261 -7.56 35.52 4.41
C LEU A 261 -8.42 36.08 5.54
N THR A 262 -9.07 37.22 5.27
CA THR A 262 -9.89 37.97 6.27
C THR A 262 -11.35 38.13 5.86
N ASP A 263 -11.69 37.82 4.61
CA ASP A 263 -13.04 37.94 4.06
C ASP A 263 -13.77 36.59 4.06
N ILE A 264 -14.91 36.53 4.75
CA ILE A 264 -15.75 35.33 4.83
C ILE A 264 -16.31 34.89 3.47
N GLU A 265 -16.56 35.79 2.53
CA GLU A 265 -17.08 35.39 1.21
C GLU A 265 -16.00 34.74 0.35
N VAL A 266 -14.75 35.15 0.52
CA VAL A 266 -13.60 34.49 -0.11
C VAL A 266 -13.38 33.10 0.52
N ASP A 267 -13.43 33.00 1.85
CA ASP A 267 -13.35 31.73 2.58
C ASP A 267 -14.43 30.73 2.13
N ARG A 268 -15.69 31.19 2.07
CA ARG A 268 -16.82 30.43 1.50
C ARG A 268 -16.59 30.03 0.05
N SER A 269 -15.98 30.88 -0.76
CA SER A 269 -15.65 30.53 -2.14
C SER A 269 -14.65 29.37 -2.18
N LEU A 270 -13.59 29.44 -1.39
CA LEU A 270 -12.54 28.42 -1.34
C LEU A 270 -13.07 27.08 -0.80
N SER A 271 -13.90 27.10 0.26
CA SER A 271 -14.58 25.89 0.75
C SER A 271 -15.49 25.27 -0.31
N ARG A 272 -16.27 26.09 -1.05
CA ARG A 272 -17.10 25.60 -2.17
C ARG A 272 -16.28 25.04 -3.32
N GLU A 273 -15.11 25.61 -3.58
CA GLU A 273 -14.20 25.11 -4.62
C GLU A 273 -13.63 23.74 -4.26
N PHE A 274 -13.30 23.51 -2.98
CA PHE A 274 -12.90 22.20 -2.45
C PHE A 274 -14.08 21.21 -2.53
N GLU A 275 -15.25 21.60 -2.02
CA GLU A 275 -16.46 20.78 -2.04
C GLU A 275 -16.86 20.36 -3.47
N ALA A 276 -16.66 21.23 -4.48
CA ALA A 276 -16.97 20.90 -5.87
C ALA A 276 -16.17 19.71 -6.40
N VAL A 277 -14.89 19.57 -6.03
CA VAL A 277 -14.07 18.41 -6.42
C VAL A 277 -14.49 17.18 -5.63
N TYR A 278 -14.76 17.34 -4.34
CA TYR A 278 -15.31 16.28 -3.49
C TYR A 278 -16.59 15.69 -4.09
N ASP A 279 -17.55 16.55 -4.45
CA ASP A 279 -18.82 16.18 -5.07
C ASP A 279 -18.63 15.52 -6.43
N ARG A 280 -17.65 15.99 -7.22
CA ARG A 280 -17.29 15.38 -8.51
C ARG A 280 -16.83 13.93 -8.38
N LEU A 281 -16.24 13.58 -7.23
CA LEU A 281 -15.69 12.25 -6.94
C LEU A 281 -16.71 11.28 -6.32
N ARG A 282 -17.79 11.78 -5.71
CA ARG A 282 -18.82 10.95 -5.05
C ARG A 282 -19.33 9.76 -5.89
N PRO A 283 -19.56 9.89 -7.23
CA PRO A 283 -20.04 8.77 -8.04
C PRO A 283 -19.10 7.55 -8.09
N PHE A 284 -17.84 7.69 -7.67
CA PHE A 284 -16.84 6.63 -7.63
C PHE A 284 -16.68 6.00 -6.24
N SER A 285 -17.47 6.44 -5.26
CA SER A 285 -17.44 5.84 -3.92
C SER A 285 -17.86 4.37 -4.00
N GLY A 286 -17.09 3.50 -3.33
CA GLY A 286 -17.29 2.05 -3.34
C GLY A 286 -16.58 1.33 -4.49
N ASP A 287 -16.27 2.01 -5.60
CA ASP A 287 -15.47 1.45 -6.69
C ASP A 287 -13.96 1.68 -6.48
N VAL A 288 -13.58 2.81 -5.86
CA VAL A 288 -12.19 3.14 -5.58
C VAL A 288 -12.05 3.68 -4.16
N ASP A 289 -10.99 3.27 -3.46
CA ASP A 289 -10.65 3.86 -2.17
C ASP A 289 -10.20 5.31 -2.38
N ILE A 290 -10.96 6.26 -1.84
CA ILE A 290 -10.63 7.69 -1.88
C ILE A 290 -10.31 8.16 -0.47
N ILE A 291 -9.07 8.64 -0.30
CA ILE A 291 -8.63 9.34 0.90
C ILE A 291 -8.84 10.83 0.69
N VAL A 292 -9.52 11.47 1.62
CA VAL A 292 -9.72 12.92 1.66
C VAL A 292 -8.87 13.47 2.79
N LEU A 293 -7.75 14.10 2.43
CA LEU A 293 -6.79 14.69 3.35
C LEU A 293 -7.06 16.18 3.46
N THR A 294 -7.52 16.64 4.62
CA THR A 294 -7.73 18.07 4.87
C THR A 294 -7.05 18.51 6.14
N HIS A 295 -6.86 19.82 6.31
CA HIS A 295 -6.57 20.34 7.64
C HIS A 295 -7.87 20.64 8.39
N MET A 296 -8.77 21.42 7.76
CA MET A 296 -10.09 21.72 8.32
C MET A 296 -11.00 20.49 8.32
N PRO A 297 -11.76 20.23 9.40
CA PRO A 297 -12.71 19.13 9.46
C PRO A 297 -13.84 19.32 8.45
N GLU A 298 -14.50 18.23 8.08
CA GLU A 298 -15.48 18.17 6.99
C GLU A 298 -16.63 19.15 7.20
N ARG A 299 -17.05 19.37 8.45
CA ARG A 299 -18.16 20.28 8.80
C ARG A 299 -17.88 21.76 8.45
N ASP A 300 -16.62 22.12 8.25
CA ASP A 300 -16.19 23.51 8.03
C ASP A 300 -16.25 23.88 6.53
N TRP A 301 -16.36 22.88 5.64
CA TRP A 301 -16.36 23.08 4.18
C TRP A 301 -17.35 22.24 3.39
N CYS A 302 -17.87 21.14 3.95
CA CYS A 302 -18.90 20.30 3.33
C CYS A 302 -20.28 20.74 3.83
N SER A 303 -21.10 21.26 2.92
CA SER A 303 -22.47 21.72 3.18
C SER A 303 -23.48 20.57 3.28
N GLY A 304 -23.14 19.41 2.72
CA GLY A 304 -23.98 18.22 2.66
C GLY A 304 -23.60 17.13 3.67
N THR A 305 -24.15 15.93 3.45
CA THR A 305 -23.72 14.73 4.19
C THR A 305 -22.36 14.28 3.68
N VAL A 306 -21.47 13.96 4.63
CA VAL A 306 -20.19 13.32 4.33
C VAL A 306 -20.44 12.01 3.59
N GLN A 307 -19.72 11.79 2.49
CA GLN A 307 -19.89 10.66 1.59
C GLN A 307 -19.43 9.35 2.26
N PRO A 308 -20.32 8.35 2.44
CA PRO A 308 -19.91 7.01 2.85
C PRO A 308 -18.93 6.40 1.85
N GLY A 309 -17.99 5.60 2.35
CA GLY A 309 -16.92 4.96 1.58
C GLY A 309 -15.65 5.80 1.42
N PHE A 310 -15.71 7.13 1.61
CA PHE A 310 -14.52 7.96 1.64
C PHE A 310 -13.83 7.88 3.02
N ARG A 311 -12.51 7.96 3.02
CA ARG A 311 -11.68 7.93 4.22
C ARG A 311 -11.13 9.31 4.48
N HIS A 312 -11.62 9.94 5.53
CA HIS A 312 -11.24 11.31 5.83
C HIS A 312 -10.10 11.32 6.85
N VAL A 313 -9.10 12.16 6.61
CA VAL A 313 -7.97 12.40 7.52
C VAL A 313 -7.88 13.90 7.71
N ASN A 314 -8.09 14.39 8.93
CA ASN A 314 -8.12 15.82 9.22
C ASN A 314 -7.52 16.21 10.58
N GLY A 315 -7.27 17.51 10.76
CA GLY A 315 -6.63 18.11 11.93
C GLY A 315 -7.45 19.24 12.57
N HIS A 316 -6.77 20.32 12.96
CA HIS A 316 -7.30 21.63 13.38
C HIS A 316 -7.97 21.68 14.77
N THR A 317 -8.82 20.71 15.09
CA THR A 317 -9.68 20.74 16.27
C THR A 317 -8.98 20.45 17.60
N HIS A 318 -7.75 19.94 17.54
CA HIS A 318 -6.97 19.36 18.64
C HIS A 318 -7.72 18.28 19.46
N THR A 319 -8.79 17.75 18.88
CA THR A 319 -9.74 16.84 19.51
C THR A 319 -9.69 15.49 18.82
N ASN A 320 -9.11 14.51 19.53
CA ASN A 320 -8.87 13.20 18.97
C ASN A 320 -10.09 12.29 19.03
N GLN A 321 -10.56 11.85 17.87
CA GLN A 321 -11.57 10.81 17.74
C GLN A 321 -11.36 10.02 16.45
N ARG A 322 -11.64 8.72 16.52
CA ARG A 322 -11.62 7.81 15.38
C ARG A 322 -13.01 7.24 15.18
N ILE A 323 -13.52 7.37 13.96
CA ILE A 323 -14.83 6.85 13.57
C ILE A 323 -14.62 5.90 12.40
N VAL A 324 -14.92 4.62 12.59
CA VAL A 324 -14.89 3.64 11.51
C VAL A 324 -16.22 2.87 11.51
N THR A 325 -17.22 3.45 10.87
CA THR A 325 -18.57 2.88 10.66
C THR A 325 -18.89 2.71 9.16
N ASP A 326 -19.92 1.93 8.82
CA ASP A 326 -20.30 1.76 7.39
C ASP A 326 -20.73 3.08 6.75
N ASP A 327 -21.21 4.02 7.57
CA ASP A 327 -21.65 5.34 7.15
C ASP A 327 -20.51 6.37 7.05
N LEU A 328 -19.51 6.28 7.95
CA LEU A 328 -18.42 7.26 8.05
C LEU A 328 -17.09 6.61 8.44
N ILE A 329 -16.05 6.93 7.68
CA ILE A 329 -14.64 6.64 8.01
C ILE A 329 -13.91 7.97 8.16
N SER A 330 -13.49 8.30 9.38
CA SER A 330 -12.77 9.53 9.70
C SER A 330 -11.68 9.26 10.75
N TYR A 331 -10.46 9.72 10.43
CA TYR A 331 -9.24 9.57 11.20
C TYR A 331 -8.72 10.96 11.58
N HIS A 332 -9.08 11.42 12.78
CA HIS A 332 -8.58 12.66 13.36
C HIS A 332 -8.14 12.44 14.81
N ASP A 333 -7.78 11.19 15.14
CA ASP A 333 -7.32 10.75 16.46
C ASP A 333 -5.80 10.85 16.65
N ASN A 334 -5.09 11.54 15.74
CA ASN A 334 -3.65 11.76 15.84
C ASN A 334 -3.24 13.24 15.68
N GLN A 335 -4.07 14.15 16.19
CA GLN A 335 -3.74 15.56 16.35
C GLN A 335 -2.88 15.70 17.61
N ILE A 336 -1.62 16.10 17.44
CA ILE A 336 -0.68 16.15 18.57
C ILE A 336 -1.02 17.34 19.48
N GLY A 337 -1.36 18.48 18.90
CA GLY A 337 -1.65 19.73 19.59
C GLY A 337 -0.45 20.28 20.37
N TYR A 338 -0.68 21.36 21.12
CA TYR A 338 0.37 22.09 21.84
C TYR A 338 0.96 21.33 23.04
N GLY A 339 0.20 20.45 23.69
CA GLY A 339 0.61 19.78 24.94
C GLY A 339 1.74 18.76 24.78
N GLU A 340 2.25 18.26 25.91
CA GLU A 340 3.27 17.19 25.96
C GLU A 340 2.66 15.82 25.63
N ARG A 341 2.26 15.62 24.36
CA ARG A 341 1.88 14.31 23.83
C ARG A 341 3.08 13.65 23.18
N LYS A 342 3.17 12.32 23.34
CA LYS A 342 4.14 11.52 22.60
C LYS A 342 3.86 11.66 21.11
N ILE A 343 4.86 12.08 20.36
CA ILE A 343 4.77 12.18 18.91
C ILE A 343 5.02 10.80 18.32
N SER A 344 4.02 10.25 17.64
CA SER A 344 4.10 8.99 16.89
C SER A 344 2.97 8.93 15.88
N MET A 345 3.18 8.29 14.74
CA MET A 345 2.11 8.13 13.75
C MET A 345 1.16 6.99 14.12
N LYS A 346 -0.13 7.21 13.87
CA LYS A 346 -1.15 6.16 13.73
C LYS A 346 -1.25 5.75 12.26
N TYR A 347 -1.90 4.61 11.98
CA TYR A 347 -2.02 4.12 10.61
C TYR A 347 -3.33 3.37 10.34
N PHE A 348 -3.65 3.23 9.05
CA PHE A 348 -4.67 2.33 8.52
C PHE A 348 -4.15 1.61 7.27
N TYR A 349 -4.89 0.61 6.80
CA TYR A 349 -4.52 -0.19 5.62
C TYR A 349 -5.52 0.00 4.49
N LEU A 350 -5.04 -0.02 3.25
CA LEU A 350 -5.82 -0.21 2.03
C LEU A 350 -5.29 -1.39 1.23
N GLU A 351 -6.10 -1.89 0.30
CA GLU A 351 -5.66 -2.89 -0.65
C GLU A 351 -4.56 -2.34 -1.57
N ARG A 352 -3.57 -3.20 -1.86
CA ARG A 352 -2.42 -2.83 -2.67
C ARG A 352 -2.71 -2.82 -4.16
N TYR A 353 -3.68 -3.63 -4.60
CA TYR A 353 -3.92 -3.92 -6.01
C TYR A 353 -5.23 -3.32 -6.49
N ALA A 354 -5.23 -2.94 -7.77
CA ALA A 354 -6.38 -2.36 -8.44
C ALA A 354 -7.16 -3.46 -9.18
N ASP A 355 -8.49 -3.46 -9.09
CA ASP A 355 -9.32 -4.19 -10.05
C ASP A 355 -9.46 -3.36 -11.34
N TYR A 356 -8.77 -3.81 -12.40
CA TYR A 356 -8.78 -3.13 -13.70
C TYR A 356 -10.16 -3.16 -14.40
N PHE A 357 -11.04 -4.11 -14.06
CA PHE A 357 -12.37 -4.20 -14.66
C PHE A 357 -13.49 -3.85 -13.67
N ARG A 358 -13.18 -3.13 -12.59
CA ARG A 358 -14.16 -2.76 -11.54
C ARG A 358 -15.42 -2.10 -12.07
N PHE A 359 -15.29 -1.18 -13.04
CA PHE A 359 -16.41 -0.43 -13.61
C PHE A 359 -17.24 -1.20 -14.64
N TYR A 360 -16.86 -2.44 -14.96
CA TYR A 360 -17.67 -3.32 -15.80
C TYR A 360 -18.75 -3.97 -14.96
N ASN A 361 -19.97 -4.04 -15.46
CA ASN A 361 -21.00 -4.89 -14.86
C ASN A 361 -20.68 -6.37 -15.10
N ASP A 362 -21.45 -7.25 -14.47
CA ASP A 362 -21.40 -8.67 -14.80
C ASP A 362 -21.81 -8.91 -16.26
N GLY A 363 -21.06 -9.76 -16.95
CA GLY A 363 -21.30 -10.04 -18.37
C GLY A 363 -20.13 -10.67 -19.12
N LEU A 364 -20.30 -10.71 -20.45
CA LEU A 364 -19.34 -11.22 -21.43
C LEU A 364 -18.78 -10.05 -22.24
N TYR A 365 -17.46 -9.88 -22.24
CA TYR A 365 -16.80 -8.76 -22.89
C TYR A 365 -15.68 -9.23 -23.81
N ASN A 366 -15.68 -8.77 -25.07
CA ASN A 366 -14.51 -8.91 -25.92
C ASN A 366 -13.49 -7.86 -25.46
N ILE A 367 -12.30 -8.31 -25.09
CA ILE A 367 -11.20 -7.44 -24.67
C ILE A 367 -9.99 -7.69 -25.56
N ASP A 368 -9.13 -6.67 -25.68
CA ASP A 368 -7.86 -6.83 -26.37
C ASP A 368 -6.76 -7.40 -25.46
N LEU A 369 -5.59 -7.67 -26.06
CA LEU A 369 -4.44 -8.21 -25.34
C LEU A 369 -3.84 -7.20 -24.35
N GLU A 370 -3.97 -5.90 -24.58
CA GLU A 370 -3.44 -4.85 -23.70
C GLU A 370 -4.29 -4.75 -22.42
N GLN A 371 -5.62 -4.75 -22.55
CA GLN A 371 -6.54 -4.80 -21.41
C GLN A 371 -6.31 -6.06 -20.56
N TYR A 372 -6.13 -7.21 -21.19
CA TYR A 372 -5.78 -8.46 -20.49
C TYR A 372 -4.46 -8.35 -19.73
N LYS A 373 -3.43 -7.74 -20.32
CA LYS A 373 -2.13 -7.52 -19.66
C LYS A 373 -2.24 -6.53 -18.51
N ASN A 374 -2.91 -5.40 -18.73
CA ASN A 374 -3.09 -4.34 -17.73
C ASN A 374 -3.86 -4.86 -16.49
N PHE A 375 -4.86 -5.73 -16.68
CA PHE A 375 -5.52 -6.42 -15.57
C PHE A 375 -4.53 -7.17 -14.69
N TYR A 376 -3.67 -8.01 -15.27
CA TYR A 376 -2.65 -8.70 -14.49
C TYR A 376 -1.59 -7.77 -13.91
N HIS A 377 -1.20 -6.71 -14.61
CA HIS A 377 -0.22 -5.73 -14.10
C HIS A 377 -0.73 -4.97 -12.88
N CYS A 378 -2.04 -4.70 -12.81
CA CYS A 378 -2.66 -4.11 -11.63
C CYS A 378 -2.58 -5.02 -10.39
N LEU A 379 -2.44 -6.33 -10.60
CA LEU A 379 -2.22 -7.37 -9.58
C LEU A 379 -0.72 -7.71 -9.40
N ASP A 380 0.19 -6.94 -10.01
CA ASP A 380 1.64 -7.18 -10.02
C ASP A 380 2.05 -8.55 -10.62
N ILE A 381 1.24 -9.05 -11.57
CA ILE A 381 1.48 -10.28 -12.32
C ILE A 381 1.88 -9.94 -13.75
N TRP A 382 2.91 -10.64 -14.25
CA TRP A 382 3.42 -10.49 -15.62
C TRP A 382 3.05 -11.73 -16.46
N PRO A 383 1.91 -11.73 -17.16
CA PRO A 383 1.48 -12.87 -17.95
C PRO A 383 2.40 -13.06 -19.17
N THR A 384 2.72 -14.31 -19.49
CA THR A 384 3.55 -14.64 -20.65
C THR A 384 2.66 -14.83 -21.88
N CYS A 385 2.32 -13.72 -22.54
CA CYS A 385 1.49 -13.75 -23.74
C CYS A 385 1.99 -12.81 -24.85
N ASN A 386 2.59 -13.43 -25.89
CA ASN A 386 3.12 -12.75 -27.07
C ASN A 386 2.39 -13.15 -28.37
N ARG A 387 1.28 -13.88 -28.26
CA ARG A 387 0.48 -14.33 -29.41
C ARG A 387 -0.79 -13.49 -29.54
N THR A 388 -1.30 -13.37 -30.75
CA THR A 388 -2.63 -12.81 -30.98
C THR A 388 -3.70 -13.76 -30.44
N LEU A 389 -4.65 -13.21 -29.68
CA LEU A 389 -5.74 -13.94 -29.05
C LEU A 389 -7.06 -13.22 -29.31
N ASN A 390 -8.15 -13.98 -29.40
CA ASN A 390 -9.51 -13.44 -29.40
C ASN A 390 -10.07 -13.62 -27.99
N ILE A 391 -9.84 -12.63 -27.13
CA ILE A 391 -10.07 -12.75 -25.69
C ILE A 391 -11.50 -12.36 -25.35
N ILE A 392 -12.19 -13.24 -24.62
CA ILE A 392 -13.49 -12.99 -24.04
C ILE A 392 -13.34 -13.06 -22.52
N MET A 393 -13.55 -11.95 -21.84
CA MET A 393 -13.64 -11.88 -20.39
C MET A 393 -15.05 -12.20 -19.95
N LEU A 394 -15.17 -13.08 -18.96
CA LEU A 394 -16.38 -13.34 -18.19
C LEU A 394 -16.19 -12.68 -16.83
N LYS A 395 -17.10 -11.78 -16.45
CA LYS A 395 -17.17 -11.18 -15.11
C LYS A 395 -18.51 -11.56 -14.48
N LYS A 396 -18.48 -12.17 -13.29
CA LYS A 396 -19.70 -12.52 -12.57
C LYS A 396 -19.46 -12.63 -11.07
N ASP A 397 -20.28 -11.97 -10.25
CA ASP A 397 -20.20 -12.01 -8.78
C ASP A 397 -18.77 -11.71 -8.25
N GLY A 398 -18.06 -10.79 -8.91
CA GLY A 398 -16.67 -10.43 -8.59
C GLY A 398 -15.59 -11.42 -9.09
N PHE A 399 -15.97 -12.52 -9.75
CA PHE A 399 -15.03 -13.46 -10.35
C PHE A 399 -14.74 -13.15 -11.81
N TYR A 400 -13.50 -13.44 -12.21
CA TYR A 400 -13.01 -13.28 -13.57
C TYR A 400 -12.62 -14.62 -14.21
N MET A 401 -13.00 -14.84 -15.47
CA MET A 401 -12.51 -15.94 -16.29
C MET A 401 -12.19 -15.42 -17.69
N PHE A 402 -11.01 -15.72 -18.20
CA PHE A 402 -10.58 -15.27 -19.53
C PHE A 402 -10.55 -16.45 -20.49
N LEU A 403 -11.24 -16.31 -21.62
CA LEU A 403 -11.32 -17.33 -22.67
C LEU A 403 -10.66 -16.83 -23.94
N ASN A 404 -10.10 -17.74 -24.72
CA ASN A 404 -9.72 -17.50 -26.11
C ASN A 404 -10.65 -18.28 -27.05
N LYS A 405 -11.32 -17.55 -27.95
CA LYS A 405 -12.20 -18.12 -28.98
C LYS A 405 -11.44 -18.29 -30.29
N GLY A 406 -10.94 -19.50 -30.53
CA GLY A 406 -10.42 -19.91 -31.83
C GLY A 406 -11.53 -20.21 -32.83
N HIS A 407 -11.17 -20.53 -34.07
CA HIS A 407 -12.13 -20.81 -35.15
C HIS A 407 -13.09 -21.99 -34.86
N LYS A 408 -12.61 -23.02 -34.15
CA LYS A 408 -13.40 -24.20 -33.70
C LYS A 408 -13.09 -24.64 -32.28
N THR A 409 -12.29 -23.86 -31.57
CA THR A 409 -11.77 -24.21 -30.26
C THR A 409 -12.12 -23.10 -29.27
N LEU A 410 -12.47 -23.52 -28.07
CA LEU A 410 -12.57 -22.65 -26.91
C LEU A 410 -11.52 -23.11 -25.91
N SER A 411 -10.79 -22.16 -25.36
CA SER A 411 -9.74 -22.43 -24.38
C SER A 411 -9.81 -21.41 -23.26
N LEU A 412 -9.58 -21.84 -22.02
CA LEU A 412 -9.33 -20.95 -20.90
C LEU A 412 -7.89 -20.41 -20.99
N LEU A 413 -7.70 -19.17 -20.58
CA LEU A 413 -6.40 -18.51 -20.46
C LEU A 413 -5.88 -18.62 -19.02
N ASP A 414 -4.81 -19.38 -18.86
CA ASP A 414 -4.03 -19.50 -17.62
C ASP A 414 -2.77 -18.61 -17.73
N GLY A 415 -2.93 -17.30 -17.56
CA GLY A 415 -1.81 -16.35 -17.64
C GLY A 415 -1.10 -16.31 -18.99
N GLY A 416 -1.82 -16.62 -20.07
CA GLY A 416 -1.32 -16.72 -21.45
C GLY A 416 -1.22 -18.14 -21.98
N LEU A 417 -1.27 -19.16 -21.12
CA LEU A 417 -1.36 -20.55 -21.52
C LEU A 417 -2.79 -20.89 -21.93
N LEU A 418 -2.96 -21.58 -23.07
CA LEU A 418 -4.26 -22.05 -23.55
C LEU A 418 -4.57 -23.43 -22.98
N LEU A 419 -5.62 -23.53 -22.17
CA LEU A 419 -6.16 -24.78 -21.65
C LEU A 419 -7.43 -25.14 -22.40
N GLY A 420 -7.45 -26.31 -23.06
CA GLY A 420 -8.62 -26.76 -23.82
C GLY A 420 -9.86 -26.94 -22.95
N LEU A 421 -11.00 -26.49 -23.45
CA LEU A 421 -12.30 -26.62 -22.78
C LEU A 421 -13.20 -27.64 -23.49
N ASN A 422 -13.91 -28.46 -22.70
CA ASN A 422 -14.79 -29.52 -23.18
C ASN A 422 -16.04 -28.96 -23.88
N HIS A 423 -16.66 -27.94 -23.27
CA HIS A 423 -17.82 -27.26 -23.83
C HIS A 423 -17.34 -26.13 -24.76
N LYS A 424 -18.05 -25.95 -25.89
CA LYS A 424 -17.77 -24.85 -26.84
C LYS A 424 -18.69 -23.66 -26.63
N ASP A 425 -19.73 -23.83 -25.84
CA ASP A 425 -20.65 -22.78 -25.44
C ASP A 425 -20.03 -21.97 -24.29
N ILE A 426 -19.95 -20.65 -24.48
CA ILE A 426 -19.42 -19.72 -23.48
C ILE A 426 -20.42 -19.52 -22.35
N ASP A 427 -21.72 -19.57 -22.66
CA ASP A 427 -22.79 -19.33 -21.68
C ASP A 427 -22.79 -20.40 -20.59
N TYR A 428 -22.40 -21.63 -20.91
CA TYR A 428 -22.16 -22.69 -19.92
C TYR A 428 -21.19 -22.23 -18.83
N TYR A 429 -20.02 -21.70 -19.21
CA TYR A 429 -19.01 -21.26 -18.25
C TYR A 429 -19.51 -20.07 -17.43
N TYR A 430 -20.15 -19.10 -18.07
CA TYR A 430 -20.71 -17.93 -17.38
C TYR A 430 -21.82 -18.28 -16.38
N GLN A 431 -22.67 -19.26 -16.70
CA GLN A 431 -23.74 -19.70 -15.80
C GLN A 431 -23.16 -20.40 -14.56
N HIS A 432 -22.11 -21.19 -14.72
CA HIS A 432 -21.56 -22.05 -13.67
C HIS A 432 -20.32 -21.49 -12.93
N MET A 433 -19.71 -20.38 -13.39
CA MET A 433 -18.44 -19.90 -12.83
C MET A 433 -18.50 -19.53 -11.34
N THR A 434 -19.59 -18.93 -10.86
CA THR A 434 -19.75 -18.58 -9.44
C THR A 434 -19.80 -19.84 -8.57
N GLU A 435 -20.55 -20.84 -9.01
CA GLU A 435 -20.66 -22.13 -8.31
C GLU A 435 -19.30 -22.85 -8.28
N TYR A 436 -18.63 -22.90 -9.43
CA TYR A 436 -17.28 -23.45 -9.55
C TYR A 436 -16.31 -22.77 -8.58
N ALA A 437 -16.26 -21.44 -8.63
CA ALA A 437 -15.35 -20.64 -7.84
C ALA A 437 -15.56 -20.87 -6.34
N THR A 438 -16.83 -20.82 -5.91
CA THR A 438 -17.20 -21.01 -4.51
C THR A 438 -16.80 -22.41 -4.00
N LYS A 439 -17.00 -23.46 -4.81
CA LYS A 439 -16.61 -24.83 -4.45
C LYS A 439 -15.09 -24.96 -4.29
N ILE A 440 -14.30 -24.37 -5.19
CA ILE A 440 -12.83 -24.36 -5.07
C ILE A 440 -12.39 -23.60 -3.83
N ILE A 441 -12.89 -22.37 -3.61
CA ILE A 441 -12.52 -21.55 -2.46
C ILE A 441 -12.81 -22.31 -1.16
N CYS A 442 -14.02 -22.86 -1.02
CA CYS A 442 -14.40 -23.65 0.15
C CYS A 442 -13.49 -24.88 0.35
N GLY A 443 -13.11 -25.58 -0.74
CA GLY A 443 -12.26 -26.76 -0.66
C GLY A 443 -10.79 -26.47 -0.37
N PHE A 444 -10.25 -25.37 -0.90
CA PHE A 444 -8.82 -25.05 -0.85
C PHE A 444 -8.42 -24.11 0.29
N SER A 445 -9.37 -23.39 0.90
CA SER A 445 -9.08 -22.43 2.00
C SER A 445 -8.24 -23.06 3.12
N LYS A 446 -8.49 -24.33 3.48
CA LYS A 446 -7.74 -24.99 4.55
C LYS A 446 -6.27 -25.27 4.20
N ILE A 447 -6.01 -25.58 2.94
CA ILE A 447 -4.64 -25.74 2.42
C ILE A 447 -3.93 -24.39 2.47
N GLN A 448 -4.61 -23.33 2.03
CA GLN A 448 -4.08 -21.96 2.05
C GLN A 448 -3.72 -21.50 3.48
N GLU A 449 -4.63 -21.66 4.45
CA GLU A 449 -4.35 -21.34 5.87
C GLU A 449 -3.08 -22.03 6.39
N THR A 450 -2.86 -23.29 5.98
CA THR A 450 -1.68 -24.06 6.40
C THR A 450 -0.40 -23.50 5.77
N LEU A 451 -0.45 -23.17 4.48
CA LEU A 451 0.67 -22.54 3.77
C LEU A 451 1.02 -21.16 4.34
N GLU A 452 0.02 -20.37 4.74
CA GLU A 452 0.20 -19.08 5.41
C GLU A 452 0.88 -19.22 6.78
N GLN A 453 0.52 -20.25 7.56
CA GLN A 453 1.22 -20.56 8.81
C GLN A 453 2.69 -20.93 8.58
N ILE A 454 2.98 -21.73 7.55
CA ILE A 454 4.35 -22.07 7.17
C ILE A 454 5.11 -20.82 6.72
N SER A 455 4.50 -19.98 5.87
CA SER A 455 5.06 -18.71 5.42
C SER A 455 5.42 -17.79 6.60
N LYS A 456 4.50 -17.62 7.54
CA LYS A 456 4.71 -16.82 8.77
C LYS A 456 5.87 -17.37 9.60
N ALA A 457 5.96 -18.69 9.73
CA ALA A 457 7.08 -19.34 10.41
C ALA A 457 8.42 -19.08 9.69
N VAL A 458 8.44 -19.12 8.36
CA VAL A 458 9.64 -18.81 7.55
C VAL A 458 10.06 -17.34 7.70
N LYS A 459 9.12 -16.40 7.61
CA LYS A 459 9.37 -14.96 7.76
C LYS A 459 9.91 -14.62 9.15
N SER A 460 9.47 -15.32 10.21
CA SER A 460 9.87 -15.00 11.59
C SER A 460 11.38 -15.17 11.83
N PHE A 461 12.04 -16.15 11.19
CA PHE A 461 13.49 -16.33 11.27
C PHE A 461 14.27 -15.64 10.14
N GLY A 462 13.58 -14.85 9.31
CA GLY A 462 14.16 -14.00 8.26
C GLY A 462 14.28 -14.65 6.89
N GLY A 463 13.53 -15.72 6.61
CA GLY A 463 13.34 -16.23 5.25
C GLY A 463 12.33 -15.41 4.43
N ASP A 464 12.22 -15.70 3.13
CA ASP A 464 11.35 -15.00 2.18
C ASP A 464 9.85 -15.25 2.49
N GLY A 465 9.46 -16.52 2.64
CA GLY A 465 8.09 -16.93 2.94
C GLY A 465 7.13 -16.85 1.75
N THR A 466 7.59 -16.55 0.53
CA THR A 466 6.74 -16.53 -0.66
C THR A 466 6.07 -17.88 -0.88
N ILE A 467 4.74 -17.87 -1.06
CA ILE A 467 3.95 -19.07 -1.36
C ILE A 467 3.75 -19.21 -2.88
N HIS A 468 4.24 -20.32 -3.43
CA HIS A 468 4.10 -20.69 -4.82
C HIS A 468 3.43 -22.06 -4.94
N GLY A 469 2.10 -22.09 -4.88
CA GLY A 469 1.31 -23.31 -4.87
C GLY A 469 1.49 -24.03 -3.53
N CYS A 470 1.99 -25.26 -3.58
CA CYS A 470 2.30 -26.06 -2.39
C CYS A 470 3.74 -25.84 -1.88
N ILE A 471 4.48 -24.86 -2.42
CA ILE A 471 5.89 -24.61 -2.06
C ILE A 471 5.98 -23.27 -1.35
N VAL A 472 6.70 -23.21 -0.23
CA VAL A 472 7.05 -21.98 0.48
C VAL A 472 8.55 -21.76 0.40
N ASP A 473 8.96 -20.62 -0.15
CA ASP A 473 10.37 -20.29 -0.33
C ASP A 473 10.99 -19.80 0.98
N ILE A 474 12.13 -20.37 1.37
CA ILE A 474 12.95 -19.86 2.49
C ILE A 474 13.95 -18.83 1.96
N ASP A 475 14.61 -19.18 0.88
CA ASP A 475 15.43 -18.29 0.07
C ASP A 475 15.39 -18.78 -1.39
N TYR A 476 16.32 -18.31 -2.22
CA TYR A 476 16.33 -18.66 -3.64
C TYR A 476 16.54 -20.16 -3.92
N TYR A 477 17.21 -20.90 -3.03
CA TYR A 477 17.55 -22.31 -3.24
C TYR A 477 16.91 -23.27 -2.23
N ASN A 478 16.49 -22.76 -1.07
CA ASN A 478 15.94 -23.55 0.03
C ASN A 478 14.43 -23.34 0.12
N HIS A 479 13.68 -24.44 0.19
CA HIS A 479 12.22 -24.42 0.12
C HIS A 479 11.57 -25.43 1.08
N LEU A 480 10.30 -25.24 1.37
CA LEU A 480 9.42 -26.19 2.04
C LEU A 480 8.28 -26.59 1.10
N TYR A 481 8.13 -27.88 0.81
CA TYR A 481 6.97 -28.41 0.08
C TYR A 481 5.93 -28.95 1.06
N TYR A 482 4.71 -28.42 1.02
CA TYR A 482 3.57 -28.97 1.74
C TYR A 482 2.87 -30.04 0.90
N ASN A 483 2.95 -31.28 1.34
CA ASN A 483 2.24 -32.38 0.72
C ASN A 483 0.76 -32.36 1.16
N ILE A 484 -0.11 -31.89 0.28
CA ILE A 484 -1.56 -31.78 0.54
C ILE A 484 -2.26 -33.13 0.75
N PHE A 485 -1.60 -34.26 0.46
CA PHE A 485 -2.21 -35.60 0.57
C PHE A 485 -2.10 -36.19 1.97
N ASP A 486 -0.98 -35.97 2.66
CA ASP A 486 -0.71 -36.50 4.01
C ASP A 486 -0.42 -35.40 5.04
N GLY A 487 -0.35 -34.14 4.60
CA GLY A 487 -0.07 -32.98 5.45
C GLY A 487 1.41 -32.82 5.84
N SER A 488 2.32 -33.62 5.27
CA SER A 488 3.74 -33.50 5.57
C SER A 488 4.35 -32.23 4.98
N VAL A 489 5.33 -31.66 5.70
CA VAL A 489 6.15 -30.54 5.21
C VAL A 489 7.54 -31.09 4.94
N ILE A 490 7.96 -31.01 3.68
CA ILE A 490 9.19 -31.62 3.17
C ILE A 490 10.19 -30.52 2.82
N PRO A 491 11.27 -30.35 3.60
CA PRO A 491 12.32 -29.38 3.31
C PRO A 491 13.25 -29.89 2.20
N TYR A 492 13.59 -29.01 1.25
CA TYR A 492 14.53 -29.37 0.19
C TYR A 492 15.34 -28.18 -0.32
N TYR A 493 16.52 -28.49 -0.83
CA TYR A 493 17.38 -27.60 -1.60
C TYR A 493 17.24 -27.91 -3.09
N ALA A 494 17.16 -26.90 -3.95
CA ALA A 494 17.00 -27.08 -5.40
C ALA A 494 17.82 -26.06 -6.20
N THR A 495 18.50 -26.51 -7.25
CA THR A 495 19.10 -25.60 -8.26
C THR A 495 18.23 -25.41 -9.49
N ASP A 496 17.34 -26.37 -9.75
CA ASP A 496 16.34 -26.36 -10.80
C ASP A 496 15.21 -27.35 -10.48
N ILE A 497 14.22 -27.47 -11.37
CA ILE A 497 13.05 -28.33 -11.15
C ILE A 497 13.39 -29.83 -11.11
N VAL A 498 14.55 -30.25 -11.62
CA VAL A 498 15.01 -31.64 -11.64
C VAL A 498 15.92 -31.90 -10.44
N ASN A 499 16.98 -31.11 -10.27
CA ASN A 499 18.03 -31.39 -9.29
C ASN A 499 17.67 -30.87 -7.89
N LYS A 500 17.25 -31.78 -7.01
CA LYS A 500 16.84 -31.48 -5.62
C LYS A 500 17.49 -32.41 -4.61
N ILE A 501 17.74 -31.88 -3.41
CA ILE A 501 18.22 -32.61 -2.24
C ILE A 501 17.21 -32.41 -1.11
N VAL A 502 16.56 -33.50 -0.71
CA VAL A 502 15.51 -33.52 0.32
C VAL A 502 16.13 -33.80 1.68
N TYR A 503 15.74 -33.05 2.70
CA TYR A 503 16.19 -33.22 4.07
C TYR A 503 15.06 -33.75 4.95
N SER A 504 15.43 -34.43 6.01
CA SER A 504 14.52 -35.01 7.00
C SER A 504 13.73 -33.96 7.79
N ASP A 505 14.33 -32.80 8.04
CA ASP A 505 13.70 -31.69 8.74
C ASP A 505 14.34 -30.32 8.40
N LEU A 506 13.61 -29.23 8.72
CA LEU A 506 14.02 -27.86 8.42
C LEU A 506 15.35 -27.48 9.12
N PRO A 507 15.57 -27.80 10.41
CA PRO A 507 16.86 -27.59 11.07
C PRO A 507 18.03 -28.19 10.29
N SER A 508 17.89 -29.41 9.78
CA SER A 508 18.93 -30.11 9.03
C SER A 508 19.21 -29.44 7.68
N LEU A 509 18.16 -29.02 6.95
CA LEU A 509 18.31 -28.20 5.73
C LEU A 509 19.06 -26.90 6.01
N LEU A 510 18.62 -26.12 7.00
CA LEU A 510 19.22 -24.82 7.30
C LEU A 510 20.64 -24.96 7.85
N TYR A 511 20.90 -25.96 8.70
CA TYR A 511 22.25 -26.23 9.20
C TYR A 511 23.22 -26.53 8.05
N SER A 512 22.78 -27.32 7.07
CA SER A 512 23.58 -27.71 5.91
C SER A 512 23.75 -26.59 4.87
N ARG A 513 22.68 -25.83 4.58
CA ARG A 513 22.60 -24.93 3.41
C ARG A 513 22.49 -23.45 3.74
N SER A 514 22.08 -23.09 4.94
CA SER A 514 21.94 -21.69 5.37
C SER A 514 22.22 -21.51 6.87
N PRO A 515 23.49 -21.63 7.32
CA PRO A 515 23.85 -21.54 8.73
C PRO A 515 23.42 -20.22 9.41
N VAL A 516 23.32 -19.14 8.62
CA VAL A 516 22.85 -17.83 9.10
C VAL A 516 21.38 -17.88 9.51
N LEU A 517 20.51 -18.45 8.67
CA LEU A 517 19.09 -18.60 9.00
C LEU A 517 18.88 -19.63 10.10
N TYR A 518 19.68 -20.71 10.13
CA TYR A 518 19.69 -21.66 11.23
C TYR A 518 19.97 -21.00 12.58
N SER A 519 20.99 -20.12 12.65
CA SER A 519 21.32 -19.38 13.88
C SER A 519 20.18 -18.48 14.35
N LYS A 520 19.50 -17.80 13.42
CA LYS A 520 18.33 -16.95 13.74
C LYS A 520 17.16 -17.78 14.25
N MET A 521 16.84 -18.89 13.58
CA MET A 521 15.78 -19.81 13.99
C MET A 521 16.03 -20.39 15.39
N ASN A 522 17.25 -20.84 15.67
CA ASN A 522 17.60 -21.39 16.98
C ASN A 522 17.44 -20.36 18.12
N LYS A 523 17.80 -19.09 17.87
CA LYS A 523 17.58 -18.02 18.86
C LYS A 523 16.09 -17.83 19.17
N LEU A 524 15.23 -17.87 18.16
CA LEU A 524 13.78 -17.77 18.32
C LEU A 524 13.17 -18.97 19.03
N GLN A 525 13.67 -20.19 18.76
CA GLN A 525 13.21 -21.40 19.47
C GLN A 525 13.65 -21.46 20.94
N SER A 526 14.70 -20.72 21.32
CA SER A 526 15.17 -20.61 22.70
C SER A 526 14.41 -19.58 23.55
N SER A 527 13.59 -18.73 22.94
CA SER A 527 12.59 -17.91 23.65
C SER A 527 11.32 -18.73 23.88
N ASP A 528 10.66 -18.57 25.04
CA ASP A 528 9.44 -19.29 25.48
C ASP A 528 8.17 -19.04 24.60
N ASP A 529 8.35 -18.62 23.36
CA ASP A 529 7.26 -18.27 22.44
C ASP A 529 6.60 -19.54 21.85
N LYS A 530 5.49 -19.95 22.47
CA LYS A 530 4.68 -21.12 22.07
C LYS A 530 3.92 -20.95 20.75
N SER A 531 3.99 -19.77 20.11
CA SER A 531 3.26 -19.48 18.87
C SER A 531 3.97 -19.96 17.59
N LEU A 532 5.25 -20.35 17.69
CA LEU A 532 6.06 -20.77 16.55
C LEU A 532 5.90 -22.28 16.28
N MET A 533 5.79 -22.65 15.00
CA MET A 533 5.87 -24.04 14.56
C MET A 533 7.22 -24.62 15.02
N GLN A 534 7.18 -25.54 15.99
CA GLN A 534 8.41 -26.11 16.56
C GLN A 534 8.99 -27.16 15.63
N PHE A 535 9.96 -26.76 14.80
CA PHE A 535 10.78 -27.71 14.06
C PHE A 535 11.84 -28.28 14.99
N LYS A 536 11.56 -29.42 15.60
CA LYS A 536 12.54 -30.12 16.43
C LYS A 536 13.56 -30.82 15.52
N PRO A 537 14.87 -30.64 15.75
CA PRO A 537 15.88 -31.33 14.97
C PRO A 537 15.82 -32.84 15.26
N GLY A 538 15.91 -33.64 14.19
CA GLY A 538 16.36 -35.02 14.24
C GLY A 538 17.89 -35.07 14.33
N SER A 539 18.54 -35.74 13.39
CA SER A 539 20.01 -35.72 13.26
C SER A 539 20.44 -34.53 12.41
N LEU A 540 21.10 -33.52 13.01
CA LEU A 540 21.67 -32.38 12.27
C LEU A 540 22.71 -32.80 11.21
N ILE A 541 23.25 -34.02 11.34
CA ILE A 541 24.05 -34.67 10.29
C ILE A 541 23.06 -35.43 9.40
N ASP A 542 22.51 -34.71 8.43
CA ASP A 542 21.68 -35.25 7.36
C ASP A 542 22.34 -34.88 6.01
N PRO A 543 22.88 -35.86 5.26
CA PRO A 543 23.47 -35.59 3.95
C PRO A 543 22.42 -35.17 2.90
N GLY A 544 21.13 -35.35 3.22
CA GLY A 544 20.03 -35.20 2.29
C GLY A 544 19.94 -36.37 1.29
N THR A 545 18.77 -36.52 0.68
CA THR A 545 18.50 -37.54 -0.35
C THR A 545 18.24 -36.88 -1.68
N GLU A 546 18.94 -37.32 -2.73
CA GLU A 546 18.69 -36.82 -4.08
C GLU A 546 17.30 -37.21 -4.57
N TYR A 547 16.56 -36.25 -5.12
CA TYR A 547 15.23 -36.46 -5.67
C TYR A 547 15.08 -35.75 -7.03
N ARG A 548 15.05 -36.55 -8.10
CA ARG A 548 14.99 -36.04 -9.49
C ARG A 548 13.57 -35.90 -10.06
N GLY A 549 12.54 -36.24 -9.27
CA GLY A 549 11.13 -36.16 -9.69
C GLY A 549 10.68 -34.72 -9.92
N THR A 550 9.73 -34.51 -10.83
CA THR A 550 9.15 -33.18 -11.16
C THR A 550 7.66 -33.07 -10.82
N ASP A 551 7.10 -34.13 -10.22
CA ASP A 551 5.70 -34.29 -9.86
C ASP A 551 5.21 -33.24 -8.86
N ILE A 552 6.03 -32.90 -7.85
CA ILE A 552 5.69 -31.85 -6.87
C ILE A 552 5.38 -30.50 -7.53
N TYR A 553 6.05 -30.15 -8.63
CA TYR A 553 5.82 -28.90 -9.35
C TYR A 553 4.51 -28.90 -10.14
N ARG A 554 4.01 -30.08 -10.55
CA ARG A 554 2.72 -30.19 -11.25
C ARG A 554 1.56 -30.00 -10.28
N VAL A 555 1.63 -30.68 -9.13
CA VAL A 555 0.69 -30.51 -8.01
C VAL A 555 0.69 -29.05 -7.57
N SER A 556 1.88 -28.50 -7.33
CA SER A 556 2.05 -27.12 -6.92
C SER A 556 1.51 -26.12 -7.96
N LYS A 557 1.74 -26.34 -9.26
CA LYS A 557 1.18 -25.49 -10.33
C LYS A 557 -0.36 -25.48 -10.33
N ARG A 558 -1.01 -26.63 -10.07
CA ARG A 558 -2.47 -26.69 -9.93
C ARG A 558 -2.93 -25.92 -8.71
N ALA A 559 -2.30 -26.15 -7.56
CA ALA A 559 -2.57 -25.42 -6.33
C ALA A 559 -2.41 -23.90 -6.53
N LYS A 560 -1.36 -23.45 -7.25
CA LYS A 560 -1.15 -22.05 -7.58
C LYS A 560 -2.29 -21.47 -8.42
N SER A 561 -2.88 -22.27 -9.31
CA SER A 561 -4.07 -21.85 -10.09
C SER A 561 -5.30 -21.59 -9.21
N HIS A 562 -5.45 -22.37 -8.12
CA HIS A 562 -6.50 -22.11 -7.13
C HIS A 562 -6.15 -20.91 -6.25
N GLN A 563 -4.88 -20.70 -5.89
CA GLN A 563 -4.46 -19.49 -5.16
C GLN A 563 -4.88 -18.21 -5.88
N TYR A 564 -4.67 -18.09 -7.20
CA TYR A 564 -5.16 -16.94 -7.98
C TYR A 564 -6.69 -16.74 -7.89
N LEU A 565 -7.45 -17.80 -7.66
CA LEU A 565 -8.90 -17.70 -7.47
C LEU A 565 -9.25 -17.22 -6.06
N LEU A 566 -8.52 -17.66 -5.03
CA LEU A 566 -8.72 -17.21 -3.65
C LEU A 566 -8.28 -15.76 -3.46
N GLU A 567 -7.09 -15.43 -3.94
CA GLU A 567 -6.41 -14.16 -3.70
C GLU A 567 -6.89 -13.08 -4.68
N ASP A 568 -7.00 -13.41 -5.98
CA ASP A 568 -7.25 -12.43 -7.04
C ASP A 568 -8.61 -12.60 -7.74
N ARG A 569 -9.44 -13.56 -7.29
CA ARG A 569 -10.75 -13.90 -7.88
C ARG A 569 -10.68 -14.36 -9.35
N ILE A 570 -9.54 -14.89 -9.81
CA ILE A 570 -9.34 -15.32 -11.20
C ILE A 570 -9.46 -16.84 -11.34
N ILE A 571 -10.41 -17.29 -12.15
CA ILE A 571 -10.53 -18.68 -12.58
C ILE A 571 -9.50 -18.96 -13.67
N ARG A 572 -8.41 -19.63 -13.29
CA ARG A 572 -7.33 -20.06 -14.20
C ARG A 572 -7.38 -21.54 -14.56
N SER A 573 -8.46 -22.21 -14.16
CA SER A 573 -8.66 -23.61 -14.46
C SER A 573 -10.12 -24.02 -14.39
N TRP A 574 -10.47 -25.12 -15.07
CA TRP A 574 -11.82 -25.66 -15.08
C TRP A 574 -11.81 -27.20 -15.05
N ASP A 575 -12.67 -27.80 -14.23
CA ASP A 575 -13.01 -29.23 -14.24
C ASP A 575 -14.53 -29.40 -14.07
N ASP A 576 -15.20 -29.95 -15.09
CA ASP A 576 -16.66 -30.15 -15.11
C ASP A 576 -17.15 -31.09 -13.99
N LYS A 577 -16.27 -31.90 -13.40
CA LYS A 577 -16.61 -32.76 -12.25
C LYS A 577 -17.00 -31.96 -11.01
N LEU A 578 -16.48 -30.74 -10.86
CA LEU A 578 -16.82 -29.85 -9.74
C LEU A 578 -18.24 -29.29 -9.85
N ILE A 579 -18.76 -29.12 -11.07
CA ILE A 579 -20.14 -28.66 -11.29
C ILE A 579 -21.13 -29.81 -11.05
N THR A 580 -20.80 -31.02 -11.50
CA THR A 580 -21.71 -32.17 -11.52
C THR A 580 -21.78 -32.98 -10.21
N GLY A 581 -20.92 -32.68 -9.22
CA GLY A 581 -20.86 -33.39 -7.93
C GLY A 581 -21.80 -32.84 -6.83
N PRO A 582 -22.21 -33.66 -5.84
CA PRO A 582 -23.07 -33.23 -4.73
C PRO A 582 -22.39 -32.15 -3.86
N HIS A 583 -23.17 -31.16 -3.40
CA HIS A 583 -22.68 -30.00 -2.63
C HIS A 583 -21.92 -30.34 -1.33
N ASN A 584 -22.11 -31.52 -0.76
CA ASN A 584 -21.64 -31.85 0.59
C ASN A 584 -20.20 -32.39 0.66
N ASN A 585 -19.40 -32.35 -0.42
CA ASN A 585 -18.05 -32.91 -0.40
C ASN A 585 -16.97 -32.11 -1.15
N SER A 586 -17.14 -30.79 -1.29
CA SER A 586 -16.24 -29.91 -2.08
C SER A 586 -14.75 -30.04 -1.73
N ILE A 587 -14.39 -30.22 -0.44
CA ILE A 587 -13.00 -30.46 -0.01
C ILE A 587 -12.44 -31.74 -0.63
N SER A 588 -13.20 -32.84 -0.56
CA SER A 588 -12.77 -34.11 -1.14
C SER A 588 -12.63 -34.03 -2.65
N ILE A 589 -13.45 -33.21 -3.33
CA ILE A 589 -13.43 -33.08 -4.79
C ILE A 589 -12.22 -32.25 -5.22
N VAL A 590 -11.92 -31.14 -4.54
CA VAL A 590 -10.69 -30.36 -4.80
C VAL A 590 -9.45 -31.20 -4.50
N HIS A 591 -9.44 -31.94 -3.39
CA HIS A 591 -8.37 -32.90 -3.11
C HIS A 591 -8.29 -33.96 -4.23
N GLN A 592 -9.40 -34.57 -4.65
CA GLN A 592 -9.44 -35.59 -5.70
C GLN A 592 -9.04 -35.05 -7.08
N GLU A 593 -9.37 -33.81 -7.39
CA GLU A 593 -8.98 -33.10 -8.61
C GLU A 593 -7.46 -32.94 -8.65
N ILE A 594 -6.87 -32.39 -7.58
CA ILE A 594 -5.41 -32.26 -7.47
C ILE A 594 -4.73 -33.65 -7.40
N VAL A 595 -5.35 -34.63 -6.72
CA VAL A 595 -4.91 -36.04 -6.68
C VAL A 595 -4.93 -36.66 -8.08
N SER A 596 -5.95 -36.40 -8.91
CA SER A 596 -6.07 -37.01 -10.24
C SER A 596 -4.92 -36.59 -11.16
N ILE A 597 -4.42 -35.37 -10.98
CA ILE A 597 -3.23 -34.82 -11.67
C ILE A 597 -1.94 -35.48 -11.14
N ALA A 598 -1.90 -35.84 -9.85
CA ALA A 598 -0.80 -36.62 -9.29
C ALA A 598 -0.81 -38.09 -9.77
N LYS A 599 -2.00 -38.70 -9.88
CA LYS A 599 -2.20 -40.13 -10.21
C LYS A 599 -2.15 -40.47 -11.70
N SER A 600 -2.35 -39.54 -12.62
CA SER A 600 -2.25 -39.78 -14.07
C SER A 600 -0.86 -40.24 -14.56
N ASN A 601 0.11 -40.41 -13.64
CA ASN A 601 1.47 -40.87 -13.88
C ASN A 601 1.81 -42.27 -13.30
N GLU A 602 0.93 -42.93 -12.54
CA GLU A 602 1.20 -44.34 -12.17
C GLU A 602 0.98 -45.28 -13.37
N ALA A 603 0.08 -44.93 -14.29
CA ALA A 603 -0.26 -45.72 -15.47
C ALA A 603 0.75 -45.60 -16.64
N SER A 604 1.84 -44.84 -16.49
CA SER A 604 2.85 -44.62 -17.53
C SER A 604 4.26 -45.05 -17.12
N LYS A 605 4.38 -46.09 -16.28
CA LYS A 605 5.63 -46.87 -16.19
C LYS A 605 5.49 -48.08 -17.13
N PRO A 606 6.40 -48.30 -18.09
CA PRO A 606 6.44 -49.56 -18.81
C PRO A 606 6.66 -50.69 -17.81
N GLU A 607 5.84 -51.74 -17.85
CA GLU A 607 6.19 -53.04 -17.27
C GLU A 607 7.51 -53.47 -17.89
N ILE A 608 8.58 -53.48 -17.09
CA ILE A 608 9.80 -54.19 -17.43
C ILE A 608 9.48 -55.66 -17.23
N ILE A 609 9.03 -56.31 -18.31
CA ILE A 609 9.01 -57.76 -18.42
C ILE A 609 10.48 -58.19 -18.40
N LEU A 610 10.88 -58.85 -17.32
CA LEU A 610 12.18 -59.52 -17.21
C LEU A 610 12.10 -60.82 -18.01
N ASP A 611 12.92 -60.91 -19.06
CA ASP A 611 13.48 -62.17 -19.57
C ASP A 611 15.01 -62.09 -19.45
#